data_AF-A0A9N8V1E0-F1
#
_entry.id   AF-A0A9N8V1E0-F1
#
_cell.length_a   1.000
_cell.length_b   1.000
_cell.length_c   1.000
_cell.angle_alpha   90.00
_cell.angle_beta   90.00
_cell.angle_gamma   90.00
#
_symmetry.space_group_name_H-M   'P 1'
#
loop_
_entity.id
_entity.type
_entity.pdbx_description
1 polymer ?
#
loop_
_entity_poly.entity_id
_entity_poly.type
_entity_poly.pdbx_seq_one_letter_code
_entity_poly.pdbx_strand_id
1 'polypeptide(L)'
;MSFILSLIKEEIPPSIIDQNVTTKTNHYLKEFVENLSKRVNSSINSFQFINTLQQLAHAYELPSFVLTDDDLFAPSTQKFLGDYSLDEIHLYLDKYGIKKELAKRGYKDIIINLDTSDYFVHQLCVTDKSLYTNSLINGRFLINLFVRKKDFIYSDFKTYQILRRIETFHNEKFKDKQIQKIKYIDGFGASEVYKFMENHLNDRYLLSLIEWICMQDPRGEFSKDKPQFPGQNYPGLRFGRKAGNMLISLAVHKGWDGLSNVPEHFHNAYVYHMQHYTFLNPAFQAYFDCLCDSLADDLRIHGLSAVSWAFCNGHVRNRDDEIEIWNPEEQIYPVSSKLRSYLDSRDYKRLYNIFYKRGYQVSIDWENAKEIWRYSLNNEFNEVAKHFGEDKSEDILHNEMIPSM
;
A
#
# COMPACT_ATOMS: atom_id res chain seq x y z
N MET A 1 -3.18 28.68 -42.08
CA MET A 1 -1.86 28.19 -41.64
C MET A 1 -0.69 29.07 -42.12
N SER A 2 -0.89 30.37 -42.41
CA SER A 2 0.17 31.29 -42.88
C SER A 2 0.22 32.63 -42.12
N PHE A 3 -0.42 32.71 -40.94
CA PHE A 3 -0.44 33.93 -40.10
C PHE A 3 0.11 33.69 -38.68
N ILE A 4 0.38 32.43 -38.33
CA ILE A 4 0.91 32.02 -37.01
C ILE A 4 2.44 31.87 -37.04
N LEU A 5 3.05 31.80 -38.22
CA LEU A 5 4.52 31.65 -38.38
C LEU A 5 5.29 32.98 -38.37
N SER A 6 4.63 34.14 -38.31
CA SER A 6 5.31 35.45 -38.25
C SER A 6 5.48 36.01 -36.84
N LEU A 7 5.00 35.32 -35.80
CA LEU A 7 5.05 35.78 -34.40
C LEU A 7 6.11 35.06 -33.53
N ILE A 8 6.97 34.22 -34.13
CA ILE A 8 8.01 33.46 -33.42
C ILE A 8 9.39 33.71 -34.06
N LYS A 9 9.68 34.96 -34.46
CA LYS A 9 10.94 35.29 -35.14
C LYS A 9 11.76 36.43 -34.55
N GLU A 10 11.41 36.93 -33.38
CA GLU A 10 12.29 37.85 -32.64
C GLU A 10 12.50 37.32 -31.22
N GLU A 11 13.73 37.46 -30.74
CA GLU A 11 14.33 36.90 -29.51
C GLU A 11 14.85 35.45 -29.59
N ILE A 12 16.09 35.31 -30.08
CA ILE A 12 17.21 34.54 -29.48
C ILE A 12 18.48 34.84 -30.32
N PRO A 13 19.60 35.29 -29.72
CA PRO A 13 20.86 35.51 -30.45
C PRO A 13 21.59 34.19 -30.75
N PRO A 14 22.34 34.09 -31.87
CA PRO A 14 22.96 32.84 -32.30
C PRO A 14 24.41 32.74 -31.81
N SER A 15 24.75 31.70 -31.05
CA SER A 15 26.10 31.11 -31.13
C SER A 15 26.17 29.72 -30.49
N ILE A 16 26.73 28.79 -31.27
CA ILE A 16 27.40 27.51 -30.93
C ILE A 16 26.53 26.22 -30.92
N ILE A 17 26.62 25.48 -32.05
CA ILE A 17 26.94 24.03 -32.23
C ILE A 17 26.06 23.01 -31.44
N ASP A 18 25.42 21.97 -31.98
CA ASP A 18 25.86 20.99 -32.98
C ASP A 18 24.66 20.25 -33.63
N GLN A 19 24.83 19.82 -34.88
CA GLN A 19 23.92 18.93 -35.60
C GLN A 19 24.34 17.49 -35.31
N ASN A 20 23.46 16.67 -34.69
CA ASN A 20 23.31 15.21 -34.91
C ASN A 20 22.68 14.48 -33.71
N VAL A 21 21.35 14.55 -33.51
CA VAL A 21 20.58 13.43 -32.90
C VAL A 21 19.11 13.53 -33.34
N THR A 22 18.76 13.11 -34.56
CA THR A 22 17.33 12.99 -34.94
C THR A 22 17.07 11.92 -35.99
N THR A 23 17.17 10.63 -35.63
CA THR A 23 16.74 9.54 -36.55
C THR A 23 16.19 8.26 -35.90
N LYS A 24 15.61 8.29 -34.69
CA LYS A 24 14.86 7.12 -34.15
C LYS A 24 13.44 7.35 -33.62
N THR A 25 12.93 8.59 -33.58
CA THR A 25 11.59 8.90 -33.03
C THR A 25 10.47 8.95 -34.09
N ASN A 26 10.80 8.95 -35.39
CA ASN A 26 9.82 9.15 -36.46
C ASN A 26 9.07 7.89 -36.95
N HIS A 27 9.44 6.68 -36.50
CA HIS A 27 8.74 5.47 -36.96
C HIS A 27 7.45 5.19 -36.17
N TYR A 28 7.44 5.44 -34.86
CA TYR A 28 6.30 5.14 -33.97
C TYR A 28 5.10 6.08 -34.17
N LEU A 29 5.34 7.35 -34.52
CA LEU A 29 4.29 8.33 -34.75
C LEU A 29 3.49 8.06 -36.04
N LYS A 30 4.14 7.50 -37.06
CA LYS A 30 3.49 7.24 -38.36
C LYS A 30 2.52 6.06 -38.28
N GLU A 31 2.90 5.02 -37.54
CA GLU A 31 2.10 3.81 -37.33
C GLU A 31 0.87 4.05 -36.42
N PHE A 32 0.99 4.99 -35.48
CA PHE A 32 -0.12 5.46 -34.64
C PHE A 32 -1.17 6.23 -35.45
N VAL A 33 -0.74 7.13 -36.34
CA VAL A 33 -1.62 7.95 -37.17
C VAL A 33 -2.35 7.11 -38.24
N GLU A 34 -1.68 6.11 -38.83
CA GLU A 34 -2.30 5.21 -39.82
C GLU A 34 -3.32 4.24 -39.19
N ASN A 35 -3.14 3.83 -37.94
CA ASN A 35 -4.13 3.03 -37.22
C ASN A 35 -5.35 3.84 -36.75
N LEU A 36 -5.15 5.12 -36.41
CA LEU A 36 -6.24 6.04 -36.10
C LEU A 36 -7.13 6.29 -37.33
N SER A 37 -6.56 6.46 -38.52
CA SER A 37 -7.35 6.70 -39.73
C SER A 37 -8.24 5.52 -40.14
N LYS A 38 -7.75 4.28 -39.95
CA LYS A 38 -8.54 3.05 -40.20
C LYS A 38 -9.69 2.84 -39.22
N ARG A 39 -9.53 3.25 -37.95
CA ARG A 39 -10.60 3.17 -36.94
C ARG A 39 -11.69 4.23 -37.15
N VAL A 40 -11.33 5.42 -37.61
CA VAL A 40 -12.28 6.53 -37.86
C VAL A 40 -13.24 6.25 -39.03
N ASN A 41 -12.82 5.48 -40.04
CA ASN A 41 -13.67 5.18 -41.21
C ASN A 41 -14.86 4.23 -40.94
N SER A 42 -14.91 3.54 -39.79
CA SER A 42 -16.04 2.65 -39.44
C SER A 42 -17.14 3.32 -38.61
N SER A 43 -16.98 4.59 -38.24
CA SER A 43 -17.91 5.33 -37.38
C SER A 43 -18.47 6.60 -38.06
N ILE A 44 -18.47 6.64 -39.40
CA ILE A 44 -18.89 7.82 -40.18
C ILE A 44 -20.40 8.14 -40.02
N ASN A 45 -21.22 7.24 -39.48
CA ASN A 45 -22.63 7.54 -39.17
C ASN A 45 -22.87 8.24 -37.82
N SER A 46 -21.86 8.39 -36.95
CA SER A 46 -21.99 9.13 -35.67
C SER A 46 -21.61 10.62 -35.78
N PHE A 47 -21.09 11.07 -36.92
CA PHE A 47 -20.64 12.46 -37.09
C PHE A 47 -21.77 13.49 -37.32
N GLN A 48 -22.99 13.05 -37.68
CA GLN A 48 -24.15 13.96 -37.72
C GLN A 48 -24.63 14.32 -36.31
N PHE A 49 -24.44 13.46 -35.31
CA PHE A 49 -24.88 13.70 -33.93
C PHE A 49 -23.94 14.68 -33.18
N ILE A 50 -22.65 14.64 -33.48
CA ILE A 50 -21.64 15.52 -32.86
C ILE A 50 -21.81 16.98 -33.32
N ASN A 51 -22.14 17.20 -34.59
CA ASN A 51 -22.36 18.56 -35.11
C ASN A 51 -23.59 19.23 -34.47
N THR A 52 -24.63 18.46 -34.11
CA THR A 52 -25.82 19.01 -33.42
C THR A 52 -25.49 19.43 -31.99
N LEU A 53 -24.66 18.64 -31.27
CA LEU A 53 -24.20 18.98 -29.92
C LEU A 53 -23.23 20.17 -29.91
N GLN A 54 -22.37 20.29 -30.93
CA GLN A 54 -21.48 21.46 -31.08
C GLN A 54 -22.25 22.75 -31.40
N GLN A 55 -23.31 22.68 -32.22
CA GLN A 55 -24.18 23.84 -32.47
C GLN A 55 -25.00 24.23 -31.23
N LEU A 56 -25.42 23.27 -30.40
CA LEU A 56 -26.09 23.54 -29.12
C LEU A 56 -25.13 24.11 -28.06
N ALA A 57 -23.87 23.68 -28.05
CA ALA A 57 -22.84 24.21 -27.15
C ALA A 57 -22.50 25.68 -27.43
N HIS A 58 -22.65 26.15 -28.68
CA HIS A 58 -22.47 27.56 -29.01
C HIS A 58 -23.64 28.47 -28.58
N ALA A 59 -24.77 27.92 -28.13
CA ALA A 59 -25.89 28.69 -27.60
C ALA A 59 -25.81 28.94 -26.08
N TYR A 60 -24.86 28.31 -25.39
CA TYR A 60 -24.56 28.57 -23.98
C TYR A 60 -23.13 29.09 -23.88
N GLU A 61 -22.97 30.39 -23.63
CA GLU A 61 -21.70 30.92 -23.14
C GLU A 61 -21.36 30.18 -21.84
N LEU A 62 -20.47 29.18 -21.92
CA LEU A 62 -19.85 28.62 -20.73
C LEU A 62 -19.10 29.78 -20.06
N PRO A 63 -19.40 30.12 -18.78
CA PRO A 63 -18.69 31.18 -18.10
C PRO A 63 -17.19 30.84 -18.13
N SER A 64 -16.35 31.84 -18.39
CA SER A 64 -14.91 31.68 -18.33
C SER A 64 -14.52 31.25 -16.92
N PHE A 65 -14.32 29.96 -16.71
CA PHE A 65 -13.77 29.45 -15.47
C PHE A 65 -12.30 29.86 -15.44
N VAL A 66 -12.02 30.98 -14.78
CA VAL A 66 -10.67 31.29 -14.31
C VAL A 66 -10.46 30.40 -13.09
N LEU A 67 -9.93 29.20 -13.30
CA LEU A 67 -9.40 28.39 -12.21
C LEU A 67 -8.17 29.12 -11.69
N THR A 68 -8.24 29.60 -10.46
CA THR A 68 -7.08 30.06 -9.72
C THR A 68 -6.31 28.87 -9.14
N ASP A 69 -5.04 29.04 -8.82
CA ASP A 69 -4.28 27.99 -8.12
C ASP A 69 -4.96 27.63 -6.78
N ASP A 70 -5.62 28.59 -6.13
CA ASP A 70 -6.41 28.36 -4.92
C ASP A 70 -7.64 27.45 -5.15
N ASP A 71 -8.17 27.39 -6.37
CA ASP A 71 -9.25 26.46 -6.75
C ASP A 71 -8.75 25.02 -6.97
N LEU A 72 -7.43 24.81 -7.07
CA LEU A 72 -6.82 23.48 -7.19
C LEU A 72 -6.57 22.81 -5.83
N PHE A 73 -6.61 23.56 -4.74
CA PHE A 73 -6.32 23.06 -3.39
C PHE A 73 -7.59 23.01 -2.52
N ALA A 74 -7.85 21.85 -1.94
CA ALA A 74 -8.91 21.73 -0.95
C ALA A 74 -8.52 22.46 0.35
N PRO A 75 -9.46 23.13 1.04
CA PRO A 75 -9.17 23.91 2.24
C PRO A 75 -8.62 23.01 3.36
N SER A 76 -7.51 23.40 3.99
CA SER A 76 -6.95 22.65 5.13
C SER A 76 -7.96 22.55 6.27
N THR A 77 -8.03 21.39 6.92
CA THR A 77 -8.91 21.19 8.06
C THR A 77 -8.17 21.52 9.36
N GLN A 78 -8.78 22.22 10.31
CA GLN A 78 -8.15 22.47 11.61
C GLN A 78 -8.15 21.24 12.53
N LYS A 79 -8.92 20.20 12.20
CA LYS A 79 -9.11 19.00 13.03
C LYS A 79 -8.52 17.79 12.32
N PHE A 80 -7.85 16.93 13.08
CA PHE A 80 -7.38 15.65 12.58
C PHE A 80 -8.56 14.77 12.13
N LEU A 81 -8.47 14.34 10.88
CA LEU A 81 -9.50 13.60 10.12
C LEU A 81 -10.85 14.35 10.05
N GLY A 82 -10.82 15.68 10.16
CA GLY A 82 -11.99 16.55 10.27
C GLY A 82 -12.75 16.44 11.59
N ASP A 83 -12.34 15.54 12.49
CA ASP A 83 -13.15 15.07 13.60
C ASP A 83 -12.53 15.32 14.98
N TYR A 84 -11.20 15.34 15.08
CA TYR A 84 -10.46 15.30 16.34
C TYR A 84 -9.56 16.52 16.54
N SER A 85 -9.71 17.17 17.69
CA SER A 85 -8.75 18.17 18.17
C SER A 85 -7.48 17.52 18.72
N LEU A 86 -6.42 18.32 18.85
CA LEU A 86 -5.16 17.87 19.48
C LEU A 86 -5.40 17.37 20.91
N ASP A 87 -6.19 18.09 21.71
CA ASP A 87 -6.52 17.72 23.09
C ASP A 87 -7.23 16.37 23.19
N GLU A 88 -8.17 16.09 22.27
CA GLU A 88 -8.80 14.77 22.18
C GLU A 88 -7.76 13.68 21.90
N ILE A 89 -6.84 13.89 20.95
CA ILE A 89 -5.76 12.93 20.67
C ILE A 89 -4.87 12.72 21.90
N HIS A 90 -4.55 13.78 22.66
CA HIS A 90 -3.83 13.65 23.94
C HIS A 90 -4.59 12.73 24.92
N LEU A 91 -5.89 12.91 25.07
CA LEU A 91 -6.74 12.10 25.95
C LEU A 91 -6.78 10.63 25.50
N TYR A 92 -6.85 10.37 24.19
CA TYR A 92 -6.79 9.01 23.65
C TYR A 92 -5.44 8.35 23.93
N LEU A 93 -4.33 9.04 23.70
CA LEU A 93 -2.99 8.51 24.01
C LEU A 93 -2.82 8.16 25.49
N ASP A 94 -3.41 8.95 26.39
CA ASP A 94 -3.41 8.68 27.84
C ASP A 94 -4.32 7.50 28.19
N LYS A 95 -5.56 7.49 27.69
CA LYS A 95 -6.56 6.44 27.91
C LYS A 95 -6.03 5.05 27.54
N TYR A 96 -5.32 4.94 26.41
CA TYR A 96 -4.74 3.67 25.95
C TYR A 96 -3.38 3.34 26.61
N GLY A 97 -2.85 4.25 27.43
CA GLY A 97 -1.61 4.09 28.18
C GLY A 97 -0.35 4.21 27.32
N ILE A 98 -0.43 4.85 26.15
CA ILE A 98 0.70 5.00 25.24
C ILE A 98 1.77 5.90 25.87
N LYS A 99 1.39 7.06 26.41
CA LYS A 99 2.35 7.95 27.10
C LYS A 99 3.01 7.25 28.29
N LYS A 100 2.26 6.43 29.04
CA LYS A 100 2.79 5.63 30.16
C LYS A 100 3.85 4.62 29.69
N GLU A 101 3.63 3.96 28.55
CA GLU A 101 4.61 3.02 27.98
C GLU A 101 5.87 3.72 27.46
N LEU A 102 5.73 4.92 26.89
CA LEU A 102 6.86 5.76 26.49
C LEU A 102 7.67 6.22 27.70
N ALA A 103 7.01 6.67 28.77
CA ALA A 103 7.67 7.09 30.01
C ALA A 103 8.50 5.97 30.67
N LYS A 104 8.00 4.72 30.66
CA LYS A 104 8.76 3.55 31.14
C LYS A 104 10.06 3.31 30.38
N ARG A 105 10.16 3.77 29.13
CA ARG A 105 11.35 3.67 28.27
C ARG A 105 12.25 4.90 28.37
N GLY A 106 11.94 5.83 29.28
CA GLY A 106 12.74 7.03 29.52
C GLY A 106 12.39 8.22 28.62
N TYR A 107 11.33 8.13 27.82
CA TYR A 107 10.79 9.27 27.08
C TYR A 107 9.82 10.06 27.97
N LYS A 108 10.27 11.19 28.51
CA LYS A 108 9.56 11.97 29.53
C LYS A 108 8.93 13.25 28.97
N ASP A 109 9.51 13.80 27.91
CA ASP A 109 9.16 15.09 27.34
C ASP A 109 8.50 14.88 25.97
N ILE A 110 7.33 14.21 26.01
CA ILE A 110 6.58 13.81 24.83
C ILE A 110 5.97 15.03 24.13
N ILE A 111 6.21 15.12 22.83
CA ILE A 111 5.64 16.14 21.93
C ILE A 111 4.72 15.40 20.95
N ILE A 112 3.50 15.89 20.80
CA ILE A 112 2.50 15.34 19.88
C ILE A 112 2.17 16.43 18.88
N ASN A 113 2.31 16.12 17.59
CA ASN A 113 2.02 17.01 16.48
C ASN A 113 0.99 16.37 15.55
N LEU A 114 0.09 17.20 15.04
CA LEU A 114 -0.87 16.83 14.01
C LEU A 114 -0.57 17.68 12.77
N ASP A 115 -0.35 17.03 11.64
CA ASP A 115 -0.30 17.69 10.34
C ASP A 115 -1.63 17.44 9.61
N THR A 116 -2.32 18.53 9.33
CA THR A 116 -3.59 18.55 8.58
C THR A 116 -3.52 19.46 7.35
N SER A 117 -2.30 19.73 6.88
CA SER A 117 -2.05 20.55 5.69
C SER A 117 -2.54 19.87 4.41
N ASP A 118 -2.36 18.55 4.28
CA ASP A 118 -2.97 17.75 3.23
C ASP A 118 -4.43 17.43 3.60
N TYR A 119 -5.34 17.69 2.67
CA TYR A 119 -6.78 17.53 2.89
C TYR A 119 -7.23 16.07 3.05
N PHE A 120 -6.52 15.13 2.44
CA PHE A 120 -6.90 13.72 2.39
C PHE A 120 -6.15 12.88 3.40
N VAL A 121 -4.84 13.13 3.57
CA VAL A 121 -3.93 12.33 4.39
C VAL A 121 -3.39 13.21 5.51
N HIS A 122 -3.78 12.90 6.73
CA HIS A 122 -3.28 13.59 7.90
C HIS A 122 -2.17 12.80 8.58
N GLN A 123 -1.25 13.51 9.22
CA GLN A 123 -0.16 12.93 10.00
C GLN A 123 -0.42 13.09 11.50
N LEU A 124 -0.23 12.02 12.26
CA LEU A 124 -0.03 12.07 13.71
C LEU A 124 1.41 11.66 14.01
N CYS A 125 2.19 12.60 14.53
CA CYS A 125 3.56 12.36 14.97
C CYS A 125 3.65 12.47 16.49
N VAL A 126 4.16 11.42 17.14
CA VAL A 126 4.54 11.41 18.55
C VAL A 126 6.05 11.29 18.63
N THR A 127 6.69 12.25 19.27
CA THR A 127 8.14 12.32 19.46
C THR A 127 8.48 12.71 20.89
N ASP A 128 9.76 12.80 21.22
CA ASP A 128 10.25 13.27 22.50
C ASP A 128 11.37 14.29 22.27
N LYS A 129 11.40 15.35 23.09
CA LYS A 129 12.39 16.43 22.99
C LYS A 129 13.82 15.91 22.91
N SER A 130 14.11 14.83 23.62
CA SER A 130 15.45 14.26 23.72
C SER A 130 15.93 13.51 22.47
N LEU A 131 15.06 13.33 21.45
CA LEU A 131 15.43 12.85 20.11
C LEU A 131 15.95 13.98 19.19
N TYR A 132 15.75 15.25 19.54
CA TYR A 132 16.27 16.39 18.80
C TYR A 132 17.60 16.90 19.36
N THR A 133 17.84 16.69 20.66
CA THR A 133 19.05 17.16 21.34
C THR A 133 20.28 16.30 21.06
N ASN A 134 20.11 15.03 20.67
CA ASN A 134 21.21 14.13 20.37
C ASN A 134 21.38 13.99 18.85
N SER A 135 22.46 14.55 18.30
CA SER A 135 22.77 14.49 16.86
C SER A 135 23.11 13.09 16.36
N LEU A 136 23.45 12.15 17.25
CA LEU A 136 23.80 10.77 16.89
C LEU A 136 22.58 9.88 16.61
N ILE A 137 21.37 10.33 17.00
CA ILE A 137 20.13 9.58 16.78
C ILE A 137 19.44 10.13 15.53
N ASN A 138 19.41 9.35 14.44
CA ASN A 138 18.75 9.75 13.20
C ASN A 138 17.21 9.63 13.29
N GLY A 139 16.68 8.81 14.20
CA GLY A 139 15.24 8.63 14.40
C GLY A 139 14.61 9.80 15.15
N ARG A 140 13.77 10.59 14.45
CA ARG A 140 13.15 11.83 14.99
C ARG A 140 11.75 11.66 15.57
N PHE A 141 11.19 10.46 15.53
CA PHE A 141 9.85 10.17 16.04
C PHE A 141 9.79 8.79 16.71
N LEU A 142 8.81 8.64 17.60
CA LEU A 142 8.46 7.39 18.27
C LEU A 142 7.28 6.72 17.57
N ILE A 143 6.25 7.50 17.24
CA ILE A 143 5.09 7.06 16.46
C ILE A 143 4.91 8.03 15.31
N ASN A 144 4.77 7.50 14.09
CA ASN A 144 4.39 8.29 12.93
C ASN A 144 3.29 7.57 12.17
N LEU A 145 2.14 8.21 12.06
CA LEU A 145 0.93 7.67 11.45
C LEU A 145 0.49 8.61 10.34
N PHE A 146 0.41 8.09 9.11
CA PHE A 146 -0.28 8.74 8.00
C PHE A 146 -1.60 8.02 7.78
N VAL A 147 -2.69 8.78 7.86
CA VAL A 147 -4.03 8.22 7.84
C VAL A 147 -4.98 9.13 7.11
N ARG A 148 -5.88 8.49 6.37
CA ARG A 148 -6.89 9.12 5.56
C ARG A 148 -8.27 8.75 6.09
N LYS A 149 -9.21 9.70 6.05
CA LYS A 149 -10.64 9.42 6.18
C LYS A 149 -11.24 9.45 4.78
N LYS A 150 -11.84 8.35 4.34
CA LYS A 150 -12.37 8.22 2.98
C LYS A 150 -13.73 7.55 2.96
N ASP A 151 -14.64 8.13 2.19
CA ASP A 151 -15.85 7.45 1.73
C ASP A 151 -15.44 6.49 0.61
N PHE A 152 -15.33 5.21 0.95
CA PHE A 152 -15.04 4.13 0.03
C PHE A 152 -16.28 3.72 -0.74
N ILE A 153 -16.17 3.67 -2.06
CA ILE A 153 -17.09 2.96 -2.95
C ILE A 153 -16.48 1.64 -3.38
N TYR A 154 -17.28 0.71 -3.91
CA TYR A 154 -16.79 -0.63 -4.29
C TYR A 154 -15.59 -0.58 -5.28
N SER A 155 -15.55 0.41 -6.17
CA SER A 155 -14.47 0.59 -7.15
C SER A 155 -13.17 1.14 -6.54
N ASP A 156 -13.19 1.62 -5.29
CA ASP A 156 -11.99 2.11 -4.59
C ASP A 156 -11.12 0.97 -4.04
N PHE A 157 -11.69 -0.21 -3.82
CA PHE A 157 -10.89 -1.37 -3.45
C PHE A 157 -10.06 -1.80 -4.66
N LYS A 158 -8.91 -2.49 -4.44
CA LYS A 158 -8.04 -3.09 -5.47
C LYS A 158 -8.73 -4.19 -6.31
N THR A 159 -10.05 -4.13 -6.43
CA THR A 159 -10.86 -4.57 -7.57
C THR A 159 -10.13 -4.42 -8.90
N TYR A 160 -9.32 -3.38 -9.11
CA TYR A 160 -8.49 -3.26 -10.32
C TYR A 160 -7.60 -4.49 -10.58
N GLN A 161 -6.94 -5.08 -9.57
CA GLN A 161 -6.14 -6.29 -9.78
C GLN A 161 -7.02 -7.48 -10.20
N ILE A 162 -8.23 -7.58 -9.67
CA ILE A 162 -9.21 -8.60 -10.03
C ILE A 162 -9.76 -8.35 -11.46
N LEU A 163 -10.10 -7.11 -11.79
CA LEU A 163 -10.59 -6.70 -13.10
C LEU A 163 -9.56 -6.97 -14.20
N ARG A 164 -8.30 -6.59 -13.98
CA ARG A 164 -7.26 -6.89 -14.96
C ARG A 164 -7.02 -8.40 -15.12
N ARG A 165 -7.21 -9.21 -14.07
CA ARG A 165 -7.16 -10.69 -14.18
C ARG A 165 -8.29 -11.19 -15.08
N ILE A 166 -9.50 -10.66 -14.92
CA ILE A 166 -10.65 -11.00 -15.78
C ILE A 166 -10.35 -10.62 -17.24
N GLU A 167 -9.84 -9.41 -17.48
CA GLU A 167 -9.53 -8.89 -18.82
C GLU A 167 -8.43 -9.69 -19.55
N THR A 168 -7.40 -10.12 -18.82
CA THR A 168 -6.23 -10.81 -19.39
C THR A 168 -6.44 -12.32 -19.52
N PHE A 169 -7.31 -12.94 -18.73
CA PHE A 169 -7.54 -14.39 -18.75
C PHE A 169 -8.08 -14.89 -20.09
N HIS A 170 -8.96 -14.14 -20.75
CA HIS A 170 -9.52 -14.52 -22.05
C HIS A 170 -8.76 -13.94 -23.25
N ASN A 171 -7.71 -13.14 -23.02
CA ASN A 171 -7.06 -12.37 -24.07
C ASN A 171 -5.56 -12.71 -24.19
N GLU A 172 -5.25 -13.70 -25.03
CA GLU A 172 -3.87 -14.15 -25.28
C GLU A 172 -2.92 -13.04 -25.77
N LYS A 173 -3.47 -11.91 -26.29
CA LYS A 173 -2.69 -10.75 -26.75
C LYS A 173 -2.19 -9.86 -25.62
N PHE A 174 -2.80 -9.91 -24.43
CA PHE A 174 -2.41 -9.09 -23.27
C PHE A 174 -1.73 -9.96 -22.20
N LYS A 175 -0.44 -10.23 -22.39
CA LYS A 175 0.40 -10.88 -21.37
C LYS A 175 0.90 -9.84 -20.37
N ASP A 176 0.10 -9.52 -19.36
CA ASP A 176 0.60 -8.73 -18.23
C ASP A 176 1.42 -9.62 -17.29
N LYS A 177 2.74 -9.43 -17.30
CA LYS A 177 3.68 -10.22 -16.48
C LYS A 177 3.49 -10.03 -14.97
N GLN A 178 2.91 -8.92 -14.50
CA GLN A 178 2.64 -8.73 -13.07
C GLN A 178 1.40 -9.52 -12.63
N ILE A 179 0.39 -9.62 -13.49
CA ILE A 179 -0.85 -10.35 -13.20
C ILE A 179 -0.63 -11.86 -13.23
N GLN A 180 0.22 -12.35 -14.15
CA GLN A 180 0.59 -13.76 -14.26
C GLN A 180 1.30 -14.31 -13.00
N LYS A 181 1.88 -13.44 -12.18
CA LYS A 181 2.55 -13.85 -10.93
C LYS A 181 1.58 -14.15 -9.78
N ILE A 182 0.30 -13.83 -9.94
CA ILE A 182 -0.68 -14.01 -8.87
C ILE A 182 -1.35 -15.38 -9.02
N LYS A 183 -0.85 -16.35 -8.27
CA LYS A 183 -1.14 -17.77 -8.49
C LYS A 183 -2.31 -18.32 -7.67
N TYR A 184 -2.78 -17.57 -6.69
CA TYR A 184 -3.80 -18.08 -5.78
C TYR A 184 -5.21 -18.13 -6.40
N ILE A 185 -5.43 -17.45 -7.54
CA ILE A 185 -6.72 -17.35 -8.22
C ILE A 185 -6.55 -17.17 -9.72
N ASP A 186 -7.36 -17.89 -10.49
CA ASP A 186 -7.47 -17.79 -11.95
C ASP A 186 -8.52 -16.74 -12.36
N GLY A 187 -8.64 -16.46 -13.66
CA GLY A 187 -9.59 -15.45 -14.15
C GLY A 187 -11.06 -15.79 -13.88
N PHE A 188 -11.41 -17.08 -13.92
CA PHE A 188 -12.76 -17.53 -13.56
C PHE A 188 -13.05 -17.26 -12.07
N GLY A 189 -12.15 -17.68 -11.17
CA GLY A 189 -12.28 -17.40 -9.75
C GLY A 189 -12.33 -15.89 -9.46
N ALA A 190 -11.51 -15.10 -10.15
CA ALA A 190 -11.50 -13.65 -10.04
C ALA A 190 -12.86 -13.04 -10.44
N SER A 191 -13.49 -13.54 -11.51
CA SER A 191 -14.83 -13.12 -11.92
C SER A 191 -15.89 -13.44 -10.86
N GLU A 192 -15.83 -14.62 -10.25
CA GLU A 192 -16.77 -15.02 -9.20
C GLU A 192 -16.61 -14.20 -7.93
N VAL A 193 -15.38 -13.92 -7.51
CA VAL A 193 -15.09 -13.02 -6.38
C VAL A 193 -15.57 -11.61 -6.68
N TYR A 194 -15.28 -11.09 -7.88
CA TYR A 194 -15.72 -9.76 -8.29
C TYR A 194 -17.25 -9.61 -8.21
N LYS A 195 -17.99 -10.53 -8.85
CA LYS A 195 -19.47 -10.50 -8.82
C LYS A 195 -19.99 -10.62 -7.39
N PHE A 196 -19.37 -11.45 -6.56
CA PHE A 196 -19.75 -11.54 -5.15
C PHE A 196 -19.56 -10.19 -4.44
N MET A 197 -18.37 -9.58 -4.56
CA MET A 197 -18.06 -8.30 -3.92
C MET A 197 -19.00 -7.20 -4.40
N GLU A 198 -19.25 -7.11 -5.71
CA GLU A 198 -20.18 -6.15 -6.32
C GLU A 198 -21.61 -6.29 -5.78
N ASN A 199 -22.09 -7.53 -5.55
CA ASN A 199 -23.45 -7.78 -5.08
C ASN A 199 -23.63 -7.68 -3.55
N HIS A 200 -22.55 -7.77 -2.76
CA HIS A 200 -22.64 -7.89 -1.30
C HIS A 200 -22.02 -6.71 -0.55
N LEU A 201 -21.08 -5.99 -1.17
CA LEU A 201 -20.61 -4.73 -0.61
C LEU A 201 -21.73 -3.70 -0.74
N ASN A 202 -21.83 -2.85 0.27
CA ASN A 202 -22.72 -1.71 0.19
C ASN A 202 -22.08 -0.59 -0.63
N ASP A 203 -22.91 0.29 -1.16
CA ASP A 203 -22.49 1.39 -2.05
C ASP A 203 -21.39 2.27 -1.47
N ARG A 204 -21.40 2.49 -0.15
CA ARG A 204 -20.46 3.37 0.55
C ARG A 204 -20.04 2.82 1.90
N TYR A 205 -18.77 2.99 2.26
CA TYR A 205 -18.27 2.79 3.62
C TYR A 205 -17.39 3.97 4.02
N LEU A 206 -17.56 4.51 5.22
CA LEU A 206 -16.65 5.52 5.75
C LEU A 206 -15.50 4.83 6.49
N LEU A 207 -14.31 4.80 5.91
CA LEU A 207 -13.16 4.07 6.48
C LEU A 207 -12.02 5.03 6.87
N SER A 208 -11.28 4.62 7.90
CA SER A 208 -9.95 5.16 8.19
C SER A 208 -8.91 4.30 7.50
N LEU A 209 -8.31 4.80 6.42
CA LEU A 209 -7.22 4.13 5.71
C LEU A 209 -5.89 4.49 6.36
N ILE A 210 -5.23 3.51 6.95
CA ILE A 210 -3.86 3.65 7.45
C ILE A 210 -2.94 3.49 6.24
N GLU A 211 -2.43 4.62 5.74
CA GLU A 211 -1.49 4.66 4.63
C GLU A 211 -0.10 4.20 5.11
N TRP A 212 0.29 4.62 6.32
CA TRP A 212 1.54 4.21 6.94
C TRP A 212 1.45 4.32 8.46
N ILE A 213 1.98 3.35 9.19
CA ILE A 213 2.21 3.48 10.63
C ILE A 213 3.57 2.90 10.99
N CYS A 214 4.40 3.72 11.63
CA CYS A 214 5.67 3.28 12.19
C CYS A 214 5.70 3.58 13.69
N MET A 215 6.12 2.59 14.47
CA MET A 215 6.29 2.68 15.91
C MET A 215 7.67 2.15 16.28
N GLN A 216 8.59 3.04 16.60
CA GLN A 216 10.01 2.73 16.73
C GLN A 216 10.60 3.29 18.03
N ASP A 217 11.62 2.61 18.53
CA ASP A 217 12.45 3.02 19.65
C ASP A 217 13.85 3.39 19.14
N PRO A 218 14.10 4.67 18.79
CA PRO A 218 15.39 5.10 18.23
C PRO A 218 16.59 4.95 19.18
N ARG A 219 16.34 4.63 20.46
CA ARG A 219 17.38 4.38 21.47
C ARG A 219 17.59 2.90 21.73
N GLY A 220 16.72 2.05 21.19
CA GLY A 220 16.81 0.61 21.33
C GLY A 220 17.82 0.01 20.36
N GLU A 221 18.28 -1.18 20.72
CA GLU A 221 19.10 -2.03 19.84
C GLU A 221 18.34 -3.32 19.51
N PHE A 222 18.59 -3.85 18.31
CA PHE A 222 18.10 -5.17 17.96
C PHE A 222 18.81 -6.23 18.80
N SER A 223 18.13 -7.35 19.02
CA SER A 223 18.67 -8.46 19.81
C SER A 223 18.30 -9.78 19.17
N LYS A 224 18.97 -10.88 19.56
CA LYS A 224 18.65 -12.21 19.04
C LYS A 224 17.19 -12.61 19.26
N ASP A 225 16.63 -12.28 20.41
CA ASP A 225 15.22 -12.58 20.72
C ASP A 225 14.25 -11.62 20.00
N LYS A 226 14.77 -10.53 19.43
CA LYS A 226 14.01 -9.46 18.79
C LYS A 226 14.74 -8.96 17.55
N PRO A 227 14.87 -9.83 16.54
CA PRO A 227 15.55 -9.51 15.31
C PRO A 227 14.77 -8.44 14.54
N GLN A 228 15.48 -7.76 13.65
CA GLN A 228 14.95 -6.73 12.77
C GLN A 228 13.95 -7.33 11.77
N PHE A 229 12.79 -6.70 11.60
CA PHE A 229 11.89 -7.00 10.47
C PHE A 229 12.34 -6.27 9.20
N PRO A 230 11.97 -6.77 8.00
CA PRO A 230 12.13 -6.00 6.76
C PRO A 230 11.57 -4.58 6.91
N GLY A 231 12.32 -3.58 6.44
CA GLY A 231 11.94 -2.16 6.50
C GLY A 231 12.12 -1.47 7.87
N GLN A 232 12.52 -2.18 8.93
CA GLN A 232 12.76 -1.55 10.23
C GLN A 232 14.16 -0.96 10.34
N ASN A 233 14.26 0.33 10.63
CA ASN A 233 15.54 0.96 10.97
C ASN A 233 15.88 0.87 12.46
N TYR A 234 14.86 0.71 13.30
CA TYR A 234 14.99 0.65 14.76
C TYR A 234 14.03 -0.41 15.33
N PRO A 235 14.30 -0.96 16.53
CA PRO A 235 13.39 -1.86 17.21
C PRO A 235 12.01 -1.23 17.44
N GLY A 236 10.96 -2.04 17.35
CA GLY A 236 9.60 -1.57 17.59
C GLY A 236 9.32 -1.25 19.07
N LEU A 237 8.37 -0.34 19.32
CA LEU A 237 7.96 0.08 20.68
C LEU A 237 7.20 -0.99 21.49
N ARG A 238 6.75 -2.08 20.86
CA ARG A 238 6.06 -3.25 21.48
C ARG A 238 4.71 -2.97 22.14
N PHE A 239 4.02 -1.91 21.73
CA PHE A 239 2.65 -1.65 22.16
C PHE A 239 1.69 -1.43 20.99
N GLY A 240 1.96 -2.04 19.83
CA GLY A 240 1.13 -1.93 18.63
C GLY A 240 -0.35 -2.23 18.89
N ARG A 241 -0.67 -3.23 19.73
CA ARG A 241 -2.06 -3.53 20.15
C ARG A 241 -2.74 -2.34 20.83
N LYS A 242 -2.02 -1.56 21.65
CA LYS A 242 -2.57 -0.35 22.30
C LYS A 242 -2.87 0.74 21.27
N ALA A 243 -1.95 0.95 20.32
CA ALA A 243 -2.14 1.90 19.24
C ALA A 243 -3.30 1.50 18.32
N GLY A 244 -3.37 0.22 17.90
CA GLY A 244 -4.48 -0.32 17.12
C GLY A 244 -5.83 -0.14 17.82
N ASN A 245 -5.92 -0.50 19.10
CA ASN A 245 -7.16 -0.32 19.88
C ASN A 245 -7.55 1.16 20.03
N MET A 246 -6.58 2.07 20.09
CA MET A 246 -6.83 3.51 20.08
C MET A 246 -7.47 3.94 18.76
N LEU A 247 -6.89 3.55 17.62
CA LEU A 247 -7.41 3.87 16.29
C LEU A 247 -8.82 3.28 16.06
N ILE A 248 -9.05 2.04 16.52
CA ILE A 248 -10.38 1.41 16.50
C ILE A 248 -11.38 2.25 17.30
N SER A 249 -10.99 2.75 18.48
CA SER A 249 -11.89 3.57 19.29
C SER A 249 -12.17 4.94 18.68
N LEU A 250 -11.23 5.52 17.93
CA LEU A 250 -11.50 6.72 17.14
C LEU A 250 -12.57 6.40 16.08
N ALA A 251 -12.43 5.31 15.33
CA ALA A 251 -13.44 4.92 14.35
C ALA A 251 -14.82 4.69 14.98
N VAL A 252 -14.88 3.97 16.11
CA VAL A 252 -16.13 3.70 16.86
C VAL A 252 -16.79 5.01 17.31
N HIS A 253 -16.02 5.94 17.88
CA HIS A 253 -16.56 7.17 18.45
C HIS A 253 -17.20 8.10 17.42
N LYS A 254 -16.73 8.06 16.16
CA LYS A 254 -17.26 8.89 15.06
C LYS A 254 -18.18 8.12 14.12
N GLY A 255 -18.54 6.88 14.46
CA GLY A 255 -19.45 6.06 13.66
C GLY A 255 -18.89 5.68 12.29
N TRP A 256 -17.56 5.55 12.17
CA TRP A 256 -16.93 5.06 10.94
C TRP A 256 -17.17 3.56 10.79
N ASP A 257 -17.17 3.06 9.56
CA ASP A 257 -17.46 1.67 9.23
C ASP A 257 -16.31 0.71 9.56
N GLY A 258 -15.07 1.20 9.58
CA GLY A 258 -13.91 0.37 9.86
C GLY A 258 -12.57 1.07 9.67
N LEU A 259 -11.50 0.30 9.89
CA LEU A 259 -10.14 0.65 9.53
C LEU A 259 -9.73 -0.20 8.32
N SER A 260 -8.91 0.36 7.45
CA SER A 260 -8.36 -0.32 6.28
C SER A 260 -6.86 -0.10 6.21
N ASN A 261 -6.14 -1.07 5.66
CA ASN A 261 -4.73 -0.96 5.31
C ASN A 261 -4.40 -1.93 4.18
N VAL A 262 -3.28 -1.70 3.51
CA VAL A 262 -2.67 -2.67 2.58
C VAL A 262 -1.32 -3.06 3.16
N PRO A 263 -1.18 -4.25 3.79
CA PRO A 263 0.02 -4.61 4.53
C PRO A 263 1.20 -4.91 3.59
N GLU A 264 2.10 -3.93 3.43
CA GLU A 264 3.25 -3.99 2.52
C GLU A 264 4.09 -5.28 2.66
N HIS A 265 4.29 -5.75 3.89
CA HIS A 265 5.06 -6.96 4.19
C HIS A 265 4.21 -8.05 4.82
N PHE A 266 4.65 -9.31 4.69
CA PHE A 266 3.95 -10.47 5.27
C PHE A 266 3.75 -10.34 6.80
N HIS A 267 4.76 -9.89 7.56
CA HIS A 267 4.60 -9.67 9.00
C HIS A 267 3.52 -8.63 9.35
N ASN A 268 3.34 -7.61 8.51
CA ASN A 268 2.29 -6.61 8.74
C ASN A 268 0.92 -7.31 8.66
N ALA A 269 0.68 -8.07 7.60
CA ALA A 269 -0.56 -8.83 7.43
C ALA A 269 -0.81 -9.81 8.59
N TYR A 270 0.23 -10.53 9.02
CA TYR A 270 0.18 -11.45 10.14
C TYR A 270 -0.18 -10.75 11.45
N VAL A 271 0.47 -9.63 11.77
CA VAL A 271 0.22 -8.88 13.02
C VAL A 271 -1.17 -8.25 13.03
N TYR A 272 -1.67 -7.77 11.89
CA TYR A 272 -3.04 -7.27 11.77
C TYR A 272 -4.08 -8.40 11.86
N HIS A 273 -3.82 -9.54 11.22
CA HIS A 273 -4.68 -10.72 11.30
C HIS A 273 -4.83 -11.20 12.76
N MET A 274 -3.74 -11.22 13.53
CA MET A 274 -3.74 -11.52 14.98
C MET A 274 -4.51 -10.48 15.83
N GLN A 275 -4.92 -9.37 15.22
CA GLN A 275 -5.77 -8.33 15.80
C GLN A 275 -7.16 -8.27 15.15
N HIS A 276 -7.60 -9.36 14.53
CA HIS A 276 -8.92 -9.53 13.93
C HIS A 276 -9.17 -8.69 12.67
N TYR A 277 -8.10 -8.30 11.97
CA TYR A 277 -8.26 -7.79 10.61
C TYR A 277 -8.48 -8.95 9.64
N THR A 278 -9.34 -8.74 8.66
CA THR A 278 -9.70 -9.74 7.65
C THR A 278 -9.55 -9.13 6.27
N PHE A 279 -8.99 -9.87 5.32
CA PHE A 279 -8.90 -9.41 3.94
C PHE A 279 -10.30 -9.28 3.33
N LEU A 280 -10.53 -8.17 2.64
CA LEU A 280 -11.83 -7.89 2.03
C LEU A 280 -12.19 -8.92 0.95
N ASN A 281 -11.19 -9.38 0.21
CA ASN A 281 -11.30 -10.44 -0.77
C ASN A 281 -11.25 -11.82 -0.09
N PRO A 282 -12.34 -12.63 -0.12
CA PRO A 282 -12.37 -13.94 0.53
C PRO A 282 -11.36 -14.94 -0.05
N ALA A 283 -11.00 -14.83 -1.33
CA ALA A 283 -9.99 -15.69 -1.93
C ALA A 283 -8.58 -15.34 -1.45
N PHE A 284 -8.29 -14.04 -1.26
CA PHE A 284 -7.01 -13.60 -0.70
C PHE A 284 -6.89 -13.98 0.78
N GLN A 285 -7.99 -13.86 1.56
CA GLN A 285 -8.02 -14.34 2.95
C GLN A 285 -7.69 -15.83 3.01
N ALA A 286 -8.32 -16.65 2.17
CA ALA A 286 -8.06 -18.09 2.11
C ALA A 286 -6.60 -18.41 1.73
N TYR A 287 -6.05 -17.68 0.75
CA TYR A 287 -4.65 -17.79 0.35
C TYR A 287 -3.70 -17.44 1.49
N PHE A 288 -3.92 -16.31 2.18
CA PHE A 288 -3.11 -15.88 3.31
C PHE A 288 -3.14 -16.91 4.45
N ASP A 289 -4.31 -17.46 4.77
CA ASP A 289 -4.43 -18.49 5.80
C ASP A 289 -3.70 -19.78 5.38
N CYS A 290 -3.76 -20.16 4.10
CA CYS A 290 -2.95 -21.27 3.57
C CYS A 290 -1.44 -21.04 3.70
N LEU A 291 -0.96 -19.80 3.48
CA LEU A 291 0.46 -19.46 3.72
C LEU A 291 0.81 -19.62 5.20
N CYS A 292 -0.03 -19.11 6.09
CA CYS A 292 0.20 -19.21 7.54
C CYS A 292 0.22 -20.67 8.01
N ASP A 293 -0.68 -21.50 7.50
CA ASP A 293 -0.76 -22.92 7.83
C ASP A 293 0.46 -23.69 7.28
N SER A 294 0.87 -23.39 6.05
CA SER A 294 2.04 -24.04 5.42
C SER A 294 3.35 -23.70 6.15
N LEU A 295 3.46 -22.46 6.64
CA LEU A 295 4.65 -21.95 7.33
C LEU A 295 4.51 -22.02 8.85
N ALA A 296 3.55 -22.77 9.39
CA ALA A 296 3.25 -22.77 10.83
C ALA A 296 4.46 -23.21 11.67
N ASP A 297 5.19 -24.24 11.22
CA ASP A 297 6.41 -24.70 11.88
C ASP A 297 7.56 -23.70 11.72
N ASP A 298 7.72 -23.09 10.55
CA ASP A 298 8.73 -22.05 10.32
C ASP A 298 8.51 -20.83 11.22
N LEU A 299 7.25 -20.38 11.33
CA LEU A 299 6.84 -19.30 12.21
C LEU A 299 7.12 -19.63 13.68
N ARG A 300 6.88 -20.88 14.08
CA ARG A 300 7.11 -21.35 15.45
C ARG A 300 8.60 -21.50 15.80
N ILE A 301 9.40 -22.04 14.88
CA ILE A 301 10.81 -22.37 15.12
C ILE A 301 11.70 -21.16 14.86
N HIS A 302 11.53 -20.51 13.71
CA HIS A 302 12.40 -19.44 13.25
C HIS A 302 11.87 -18.04 13.56
N GLY A 303 10.57 -17.90 13.82
CA GLY A 303 9.94 -16.63 14.17
C GLY A 303 9.53 -15.79 12.95
N LEU A 304 8.60 -14.86 13.19
CA LEU A 304 7.97 -14.05 12.14
C LEU A 304 8.97 -13.17 11.36
N SER A 305 10.06 -12.74 11.98
CA SER A 305 11.07 -11.90 11.34
C SER A 305 11.82 -12.66 10.25
N ALA A 306 12.35 -13.85 10.55
CA ALA A 306 13.02 -14.69 9.57
C ALA A 306 12.08 -15.10 8.42
N VAL A 307 10.84 -15.50 8.73
CA VAL A 307 9.84 -15.83 7.70
C VAL A 307 9.53 -14.63 6.81
N SER A 308 9.48 -13.42 7.36
CA SER A 308 9.26 -12.21 6.55
C SER A 308 10.44 -11.87 5.67
N TRP A 309 11.67 -12.07 6.16
CA TRP A 309 12.87 -11.94 5.34
C TRP A 309 12.93 -13.01 4.24
N ALA A 310 12.41 -14.22 4.48
CA ALA A 310 12.29 -15.24 3.44
C ALA A 310 11.41 -14.76 2.28
N PHE A 311 10.28 -14.10 2.56
CA PHE A 311 9.45 -13.47 1.51
C PHE A 311 10.20 -12.33 0.80
N CYS A 312 10.84 -11.43 1.55
CA CYS A 312 11.55 -10.28 0.97
C CYS A 312 12.74 -10.67 0.08
N ASN A 313 13.46 -11.73 0.44
CA ASN A 313 14.63 -12.21 -0.28
C ASN A 313 14.30 -13.27 -1.35
N GLY A 314 13.04 -13.66 -1.51
CA GLY A 314 12.60 -14.60 -2.55
C GLY A 314 12.90 -16.07 -2.25
N HIS A 315 12.93 -16.45 -0.97
CA HIS A 315 13.21 -17.82 -0.51
C HIS A 315 11.97 -18.66 -0.24
N VAL A 316 10.78 -18.07 -0.34
CA VAL A 316 9.52 -18.82 -0.25
C VAL A 316 9.21 -19.43 -1.61
N ARG A 317 8.94 -20.73 -1.64
CA ARG A 317 8.64 -21.51 -2.85
C ARG A 317 7.23 -22.07 -2.79
N ASN A 318 6.51 -22.00 -3.91
CA ASN A 318 5.23 -22.69 -4.06
C ASN A 318 5.45 -24.18 -4.44
N ARG A 319 4.36 -24.93 -4.65
CA ARG A 319 4.42 -26.35 -5.07
C ARG A 319 5.08 -26.61 -6.41
N ASP A 320 5.14 -25.60 -7.27
CA ASP A 320 5.75 -25.67 -8.60
C ASP A 320 7.23 -25.25 -8.58
N ASP A 321 7.83 -25.11 -7.38
CA ASP A 321 9.20 -24.63 -7.13
C ASP A 321 9.48 -23.18 -7.59
N GLU A 322 8.41 -22.43 -7.83
CA GLU A 322 8.50 -21.04 -8.22
C GLU A 322 8.52 -20.12 -6.99
N ILE A 323 9.24 -18.99 -7.10
CA ILE A 323 9.29 -17.98 -6.03
C ILE A 323 7.88 -17.46 -5.75
N GLU A 324 7.50 -17.51 -4.47
CA GLU A 324 6.27 -16.92 -3.96
C GLU A 324 6.51 -15.46 -3.58
N ILE A 325 5.80 -14.56 -4.24
CA ILE A 325 5.95 -13.11 -4.04
C ILE A 325 4.76 -12.61 -3.25
N TRP A 326 5.04 -12.01 -2.09
CA TRP A 326 4.02 -11.33 -1.30
C TRP A 326 3.46 -10.12 -2.07
N ASN A 327 2.18 -10.16 -2.42
CA ASN A 327 1.48 -9.06 -3.09
C ASN A 327 0.19 -8.73 -2.33
N PRO A 328 0.19 -7.73 -1.44
CA PRO A 328 -0.89 -7.51 -0.50
C PRO A 328 -2.14 -6.85 -1.10
N GLU A 329 -3.29 -7.28 -0.58
CA GLU A 329 -4.62 -6.68 -0.81
C GLU A 329 -5.15 -5.99 0.46
N GLU A 330 -6.32 -5.37 0.39
CA GLU A 330 -6.91 -4.64 1.52
C GLU A 330 -7.29 -5.56 2.67
N GLN A 331 -6.78 -5.22 3.85
CA GLN A 331 -7.12 -5.85 5.11
C GLN A 331 -7.93 -4.86 5.95
N ILE A 332 -9.03 -5.33 6.53
CA ILE A 332 -10.06 -4.50 7.13
C ILE A 332 -10.31 -4.92 8.58
N TYR A 333 -10.42 -3.95 9.47
CA TYR A 333 -11.03 -4.15 10.78
C TYR A 333 -12.46 -3.57 10.77
N PRO A 334 -13.50 -4.41 10.90
CA PRO A 334 -14.88 -3.96 10.77
C PRO A 334 -15.44 -3.36 12.07
N VAL A 335 -15.89 -2.11 12.02
CA VAL A 335 -16.47 -1.36 13.15
C VAL A 335 -17.99 -1.27 13.09
N SER A 336 -18.59 -1.11 11.90
CA SER A 336 -20.06 -1.10 11.77
C SER A 336 -20.65 -2.50 11.61
N SER A 337 -21.92 -2.66 11.97
CA SER A 337 -22.68 -3.90 11.74
C SER A 337 -22.78 -4.23 10.25
N LYS A 338 -22.87 -3.20 9.40
CA LYS A 338 -22.94 -3.27 7.95
C LYS A 338 -21.68 -3.92 7.35
N LEU A 339 -20.50 -3.41 7.69
CA LEU A 339 -19.24 -3.98 7.21
C LEU A 339 -18.96 -5.38 7.82
N ARG A 340 -19.32 -5.59 9.09
CA ARG A 340 -19.30 -6.93 9.70
C ARG A 340 -20.19 -7.91 8.93
N SER A 341 -21.41 -7.52 8.57
CA SER A 341 -22.36 -8.38 7.88
C SER A 341 -21.83 -8.90 6.54
N TYR A 342 -21.03 -8.09 5.83
CA TYR A 342 -20.33 -8.53 4.61
C TYR A 342 -19.31 -9.65 4.91
N LEU A 343 -18.39 -9.42 5.85
CA LEU A 343 -17.33 -10.38 6.21
C LEU A 343 -17.90 -11.65 6.86
N ASP A 344 -18.99 -11.53 7.61
CA ASP A 344 -19.66 -12.64 8.28
C ASP A 344 -20.66 -13.38 7.40
N SER A 345 -20.93 -12.89 6.19
CA SER A 345 -21.92 -13.46 5.29
C SER A 345 -21.61 -14.93 4.94
N ARG A 346 -22.68 -15.70 4.69
CA ARG A 346 -22.54 -17.10 4.26
C ARG A 346 -21.80 -17.18 2.94
N ASP A 347 -21.99 -16.22 2.04
CA ASP A 347 -21.33 -16.20 0.74
C ASP A 347 -19.84 -15.86 0.82
N TYR A 348 -19.43 -14.92 1.69
CA TYR A 348 -18.02 -14.68 2.00
C TYR A 348 -17.37 -15.99 2.48
N LYS A 349 -17.97 -16.62 3.50
CA LYS A 349 -17.47 -17.88 4.09
C LYS A 349 -17.48 -19.03 3.07
N ARG A 350 -18.46 -19.08 2.16
CA ARG A 350 -18.54 -20.08 1.09
C ARG A 350 -17.37 -19.93 0.11
N LEU A 351 -17.12 -18.71 -0.38
CA LEU A 351 -16.01 -18.45 -1.29
C LEU A 351 -14.66 -18.70 -0.61
N TYR A 352 -14.46 -18.19 0.60
CA TYR A 352 -13.28 -18.49 1.42
C TYR A 352 -13.01 -20.00 1.47
N ASN A 353 -14.02 -20.80 1.82
CA ASN A 353 -13.88 -22.25 1.93
C ASN A 353 -13.56 -22.92 0.59
N ILE A 354 -14.09 -22.43 -0.53
CA ILE A 354 -13.77 -22.95 -1.87
C ILE A 354 -12.29 -22.76 -2.17
N PHE A 355 -11.76 -21.56 -1.93
CA PHE A 355 -10.36 -21.25 -2.19
C PHE A 355 -9.42 -21.94 -1.20
N TYR A 356 -9.78 -21.96 0.08
CA TYR A 356 -8.99 -22.62 1.13
C TYR A 356 -8.85 -24.13 0.87
N LYS A 357 -9.93 -24.79 0.43
CA LYS A 357 -9.91 -26.22 0.07
C LYS A 357 -9.04 -26.56 -1.15
N ARG A 358 -8.62 -25.58 -1.96
CA ARG A 358 -7.60 -25.81 -3.01
C ARG A 358 -6.25 -26.17 -2.38
N GLY A 359 -6.05 -25.83 -1.10
CA GLY A 359 -4.89 -26.23 -0.31
C GLY A 359 -3.60 -25.67 -0.90
N TYR A 360 -3.55 -24.35 -1.13
CA TYR A 360 -2.33 -23.69 -1.58
C TYR A 360 -1.21 -23.96 -0.57
N GLN A 361 0.00 -24.28 -1.02
CA GLN A 361 1.11 -24.61 -0.13
C GLN A 361 2.38 -23.93 -0.56
N VAL A 362 3.17 -23.56 0.45
CA VAL A 362 4.49 -22.98 0.30
C VAL A 362 5.46 -23.59 1.29
N SER A 363 6.75 -23.43 1.04
CA SER A 363 7.83 -23.78 1.96
C SER A 363 8.96 -22.77 1.83
N ILE A 364 9.85 -22.70 2.84
CA ILE A 364 11.04 -21.85 2.79
C ILE A 364 12.25 -22.71 2.42
N ASP A 365 13.00 -22.29 1.41
CA ASP A 365 14.30 -22.86 1.04
C ASP A 365 15.39 -22.38 2.01
N TRP A 366 15.43 -22.96 3.21
CA TRP A 366 16.39 -22.58 4.25
C TRP A 366 17.84 -22.87 3.87
N GLU A 367 18.10 -23.83 2.99
CA GLU A 367 19.45 -24.22 2.57
C GLU A 367 20.13 -23.10 1.78
N ASN A 368 19.38 -22.44 0.90
CA ASN A 368 19.87 -21.34 0.07
C ASN A 368 19.65 -19.95 0.68
N ALA A 369 19.05 -19.87 1.89
CA ALA A 369 18.70 -18.62 2.56
C ALA A 369 19.60 -18.29 3.77
N LYS A 370 20.91 -18.52 3.66
CA LYS A 370 21.83 -18.36 4.81
C LYS A 370 21.86 -16.94 5.37
N GLU A 371 21.61 -15.93 4.56
CA GLU A 371 21.61 -14.53 4.97
C GLU A 371 20.39 -14.14 5.83
N ILE A 372 19.31 -14.93 5.82
CA ILE A 372 18.16 -14.69 6.71
C ILE A 372 18.27 -15.41 8.05
N TRP A 373 19.25 -16.31 8.21
CA TRP A 373 19.46 -17.08 9.45
C TRP A 373 19.71 -16.18 10.65
N ARG A 374 20.36 -15.02 10.46
CA ARG A 374 20.60 -13.99 11.49
C ARG A 374 19.33 -13.40 12.10
N TYR A 375 18.19 -13.56 11.43
CA TYR A 375 16.88 -13.10 11.89
C TYR A 375 16.07 -14.22 12.53
N SER A 376 16.62 -15.43 12.61
CA SER A 376 15.96 -16.59 13.18
C SER A 376 16.03 -16.59 14.71
N LEU A 377 14.94 -17.01 15.35
CA LEU A 377 14.91 -17.35 16.77
C LEU A 377 15.55 -18.72 17.06
N ASN A 378 15.85 -19.53 16.03
CA ASN A 378 16.58 -20.78 16.19
C ASN A 378 18.06 -20.49 16.42
N ASN A 379 18.58 -20.87 17.59
CA ASN A 379 19.96 -20.60 17.99
C ASN A 379 21.00 -21.34 17.14
N GLU A 380 20.67 -22.51 16.58
CA GLU A 380 21.60 -23.29 15.75
C GLU A 380 21.97 -22.53 14.46
N PHE A 381 20.99 -21.85 13.86
CA PHE A 381 21.18 -21.06 12.64
C PHE A 381 22.05 -19.82 12.90
N ASN A 382 21.93 -19.26 14.11
CA ASN A 382 22.72 -18.11 14.54
C ASN A 382 24.19 -18.46 14.84
N GLU A 383 24.50 -19.68 15.28
CA GLU A 383 25.89 -20.12 15.54
C GLU A 383 26.65 -20.40 14.24
N VAL A 384 25.97 -20.96 13.25
CA VAL A 384 26.55 -21.20 11.93
C VAL A 384 26.71 -19.90 11.14
N ALA A 385 25.75 -18.97 11.21
CA ALA A 385 25.86 -17.66 10.54
C ALA A 385 27.08 -16.84 11.01
N LYS A 386 27.49 -16.96 12.29
CA LYS A 386 28.70 -16.33 12.82
C LYS A 386 29.99 -16.81 12.13
N HIS A 387 30.02 -18.03 11.62
CA HIS A 387 31.17 -18.58 10.90
C HIS A 387 31.22 -18.13 9.43
N PHE A 388 30.10 -17.66 8.88
CA PHE A 388 30.02 -17.15 7.51
C PHE A 388 30.17 -15.61 7.42
N GLY A 389 30.11 -14.90 8.55
CA GLY A 389 30.08 -13.43 8.62
C GLY A 389 31.44 -12.70 8.58
N GLU A 390 32.53 -13.33 8.17
CA GLU A 390 33.84 -12.66 7.99
C GLU A 390 34.16 -12.25 6.54
N ASP A 391 33.25 -12.44 5.58
CA ASP A 391 33.46 -11.95 4.21
C ASP A 391 32.86 -10.55 4.03
N LYS A 392 33.75 -9.56 3.94
CA LYS A 392 33.46 -8.14 3.73
C LYS A 392 32.90 -7.90 2.33
N SER A 393 31.58 -7.79 2.17
CA SER A 393 31.00 -7.25 0.92
C SER A 393 29.62 -6.59 1.08
N GLU A 394 29.36 -5.83 2.16
CA GLU A 394 28.09 -5.07 2.32
C GLU A 394 28.25 -3.53 2.25
N ASP A 395 29.39 -2.99 1.80
CA ASP A 395 29.62 -1.53 1.73
C ASP A 395 29.26 -0.85 0.38
N ILE A 396 28.61 -1.53 -0.59
CA ILE A 396 28.43 -0.94 -1.95
C ILE A 396 26.97 -0.80 -2.45
N LEU A 397 25.94 -1.38 -1.79
CA LEU A 397 24.59 -1.36 -2.37
C LEU A 397 23.57 -0.39 -1.74
N HIS A 398 23.96 0.42 -0.75
CA HIS A 398 23.01 1.29 -0.03
C HIS A 398 22.84 2.72 -0.57
N ASN A 399 23.42 3.08 -1.73
CA ASN A 399 23.37 4.46 -2.23
C ASN A 399 22.50 4.72 -3.46
N GLU A 400 21.78 3.74 -4.00
CA GLU A 400 20.86 3.97 -5.12
C GLU A 400 19.58 3.16 -4.94
N MET A 401 18.57 3.73 -4.27
CA MET A 401 17.13 3.57 -4.57
C MET A 401 16.29 4.29 -3.50
N ILE A 402 16.39 5.62 -3.49
CA ILE A 402 15.29 6.49 -3.04
C ILE A 402 14.77 7.17 -4.30
N PRO A 403 13.62 6.79 -4.87
CA PRO A 403 12.90 7.68 -5.75
C PRO A 403 12.36 8.82 -4.88
N SER A 404 12.92 10.01 -5.06
CA SER A 404 12.25 11.24 -4.68
C SER A 404 10.95 11.34 -5.46
N MET A 405 9.81 11.28 -4.76
CA MET A 405 8.57 12.03 -5.06
C MET A 405 7.59 11.87 -3.91
#